data_AF-A0A0L8GEM3-F1
#
_entry.id   AF-A0A0L8GEM3-F1
#
_cell.length_a   1.000
_cell.length_b   1.000
_cell.length_c   1.000
_cell.angle_alpha   90.00
_cell.angle_beta   90.00
_cell.angle_gamma   90.00
#
_symmetry.space_group_name_H-M   'P 1'
#
loop_
_entity.id
_entity.type
_entity.pdbx_description
1 polymer ?
#
loop_
_entity_poly.entity_id
_entity_poly.type
_entity_poly.pdbx_seq_one_letter_code
_entity_poly.pdbx_strand_id
1 'polypeptide(L)'
;MKLGDRLFLECCKNITKEYHQIEFSNMIIDNACIQMLSHPQQFDILVLPNIYGKILSHSIQDKNIVNSTGMLLADCDMLDYLGCYRYATMIQEPVTKVLKTKKLHTPFVDSTSFYHRC
;
A
#
# COMPACT_ATOMS: atom_id res chain seq x y z
N MET A 1 -17.30 -13.45 8.71
CA MET A 1 -18.32 -13.03 9.69
C MET A 1 -19.50 -12.43 8.93
N LYS A 2 -20.60 -13.16 8.71
CA LYS A 2 -21.55 -12.77 7.64
C LYS A 2 -22.23 -11.40 7.81
N LEU A 3 -22.41 -10.88 9.02
CA LEU A 3 -23.14 -9.62 9.24
C LEU A 3 -22.22 -8.39 9.16
N GLY A 4 -21.08 -8.42 9.84
CA GLY A 4 -20.13 -7.32 9.84
C GLY A 4 -19.53 -7.03 8.46
N ASP A 5 -19.18 -8.09 7.73
CA ASP A 5 -18.62 -7.96 6.37
C ASP A 5 -19.65 -7.35 5.40
N ARG A 6 -20.93 -7.71 5.57
CA ARG A 6 -22.03 -7.15 4.75
C ARG A 6 -22.28 -5.69 5.04
N LEU A 7 -22.32 -5.31 6.32
CA LEU A 7 -22.50 -3.92 6.72
C LEU A 7 -21.37 -3.04 6.17
N PHE A 8 -20.12 -3.50 6.29
CA PHE A 8 -18.97 -2.78 5.76
C PHE A 8 -19.08 -2.56 4.24
N LEU A 9 -19.40 -3.62 3.49
CA LEU A 9 -19.60 -3.51 2.04
C LEU A 9 -20.75 -2.57 1.66
N GLU A 10 -21.83 -2.57 2.43
CA GLU A 10 -22.97 -1.68 2.20
C GLU A 10 -22.60 -0.21 2.45
N CYS A 11 -21.86 0.06 3.53
CA CYS A 11 -21.31 1.39 3.80
C CYS A 11 -20.40 1.87 2.66
N CYS A 12 -19.45 1.04 2.22
CA CYS A 12 -18.58 1.39 1.10
C CYS A 12 -19.37 1.68 -0.18
N LYS A 13 -20.34 0.82 -0.54
CA LYS A 13 -21.21 1.02 -1.71
C LYS A 13 -22.02 2.30 -1.64
N ASN A 14 -22.48 2.70 -0.45
CA ASN A 14 -23.22 3.94 -0.29
C ASN A 14 -22.33 5.16 -0.48
N ILE A 15 -21.10 5.14 0.06
CA ILE A 15 -20.12 6.21 -0.14
C ILE A 15 -19.71 6.32 -1.60
N THR A 16 -19.52 5.19 -2.31
CA THR A 16 -19.16 5.21 -3.75
C THR A 16 -20.18 5.97 -4.59
N LYS A 17 -21.47 5.96 -4.24
CA LYS A 17 -22.50 6.73 -4.96
C LYS A 17 -22.25 8.24 -4.92
N GLU A 18 -21.49 8.73 -3.95
CA GLU A 18 -21.13 10.14 -3.85
C GLU A 18 -19.88 10.48 -4.70
N TYR A 19 -19.05 9.48 -5.02
CA TYR A 19 -17.78 9.65 -5.73
C TYR A 19 -17.76 8.89 -7.07
N HIS A 20 -18.50 9.41 -8.04
CA HIS A 20 -18.67 8.80 -9.37
C HIS A 20 -17.38 8.68 -10.19
N GLN A 21 -16.34 9.47 -9.87
CA GLN A 21 -15.04 9.38 -10.54
C GLN A 21 -14.18 8.18 -10.11
N ILE A 22 -14.56 7.45 -9.05
CA ILE A 22 -13.80 6.32 -8.52
C ILE A 22 -14.55 5.03 -8.83
N GLU A 23 -13.89 4.11 -9.55
CA GLU A 23 -14.43 2.77 -9.78
C GLU A 23 -14.38 1.94 -8.48
N PHE A 24 -15.48 1.29 -8.14
CA PHE A 24 -15.57 0.44 -6.95
C PHE A 24 -15.76 -1.02 -7.33
N SER A 25 -14.83 -1.85 -6.88
CA SER A 25 -14.85 -3.30 -7.00
C SER A 25 -14.80 -3.93 -5.61
N ASN A 26 -15.44 -5.09 -5.44
CA ASN A 26 -15.35 -5.87 -4.22
C ASN A 26 -14.79 -7.26 -4.50
N MET A 27 -13.98 -7.77 -3.58
CA MET A 27 -13.29 -9.05 -3.72
C MET A 27 -13.27 -9.79 -2.39
N ILE A 28 -13.38 -11.11 -2.45
CA ILE A 28 -13.21 -11.97 -1.27
C ILE A 28 -11.73 -11.98 -0.90
N ILE A 29 -11.45 -11.90 0.41
CA ILE A 29 -10.09 -11.75 0.94
C ILE A 29 -9.13 -12.85 0.47
N ASP A 30 -9.58 -14.10 0.41
CA ASP A 30 -8.74 -15.23 -0.04
C ASP A 30 -8.27 -15.05 -1.49
N ASN A 31 -9.18 -14.62 -2.38
CA ASN A 31 -8.84 -14.32 -3.76
C ASN A 31 -7.95 -13.07 -3.86
N ALA A 32 -8.22 -12.05 -3.04
CA ALA A 32 -7.38 -10.85 -2.98
C ALA A 32 -5.95 -11.19 -2.56
N CYS A 33 -5.75 -12.09 -1.59
CA CYS A 33 -4.43 -12.55 -1.19
C CYS A 33 -3.68 -13.24 -2.34
N ILE A 34 -4.32 -14.19 -3.04
CA ILE A 34 -3.69 -14.89 -4.18
C ILE A 34 -3.36 -13.89 -5.30
N GLN A 35 -4.32 -13.03 -5.64
CA GLN A 35 -4.14 -12.04 -6.70
C GLN A 35 -3.07 -11.00 -6.37
N MET A 36 -2.98 -10.57 -5.11
CA MET A 36 -1.93 -9.66 -4.66
C MET A 36 -0.54 -10.30 -4.79
N LEU A 37 -0.45 -11.61 -4.56
CA LEU A 37 0.82 -12.34 -4.67
C LEU A 37 1.24 -12.62 -6.12
N SER A 38 0.27 -12.78 -7.04
CA SER A 38 0.54 -13.10 -8.46
C SER A 38 0.59 -11.87 -9.36
N HIS A 39 -0.33 -10.93 -9.19
CA HIS A 39 -0.50 -9.75 -10.04
C HIS A 39 -0.89 -8.53 -9.18
N PRO A 40 0.04 -7.97 -8.38
CA PRO A 40 -0.26 -6.83 -7.52
C PRO A 40 -0.64 -5.54 -8.27
N GLN A 41 -0.19 -5.41 -9.53
CA GLN A 41 -0.40 -4.20 -10.36
C GLN A 41 -1.87 -3.93 -10.73
N GLN A 42 -2.78 -4.88 -10.50
CA GLN A 42 -4.22 -4.68 -10.72
C GLN A 42 -4.90 -3.89 -9.59
N PHE A 43 -4.21 -3.70 -8.45
CA PHE A 43 -4.76 -3.03 -7.28
C PHE A 43 -4.21 -1.61 -7.18
N ASP A 44 -5.11 -0.63 -7.20
CA ASP A 44 -4.75 0.77 -6.96
C ASP A 44 -4.88 1.15 -5.47
N ILE A 45 -6.08 1.00 -4.92
CA ILE A 45 -6.37 1.33 -3.52
C ILE A 45 -7.19 0.19 -2.90
N LEU A 46 -6.73 -0.30 -1.75
CA LEU A 46 -7.42 -1.33 -0.99
C LEU A 46 -7.97 -0.78 0.32
N VAL A 47 -9.27 -0.94 0.53
CA VAL A 47 -9.95 -0.56 1.76
C VAL A 47 -10.42 -1.83 2.46
N LEU A 48 -9.90 -2.08 3.65
CA LEU A 48 -10.08 -3.34 4.37
C LEU A 48 -10.41 -3.08 5.84
N PRO A 49 -11.29 -3.89 6.46
CA PRO A 49 -11.37 -4.00 7.91
C PRO A 49 -10.01 -4.36 8.53
N ASN A 50 -9.76 -3.88 9.75
CA ASN A 50 -8.49 -4.02 10.46
C ASN A 50 -7.91 -5.46 10.42
N ILE A 51 -8.74 -6.47 10.70
CA ILE A 51 -8.31 -7.87 10.71
C ILE A 51 -7.87 -8.35 9.32
N TYR A 52 -8.58 -7.97 8.26
CA TYR A 52 -8.22 -8.35 6.89
C TYR A 52 -6.97 -7.63 6.41
N GLY A 53 -6.77 -6.36 6.82
CA GLY A 53 -5.52 -5.64 6.59
C GLY A 53 -4.32 -6.33 7.25
N LYS A 54 -4.50 -6.86 8.47
CA LYS A 54 -3.46 -7.64 9.15
C LYS A 54 -3.15 -8.95 8.41
N ILE A 55 -4.16 -9.70 7.97
CA ILE A 55 -3.95 -10.97 7.25
C ILE A 55 -3.23 -10.73 5.92
N LEU A 56 -3.67 -9.72 5.17
CA LEU A 56 -3.08 -9.37 3.89
C LEU A 56 -1.63 -8.92 4.05
N SER A 57 -1.34 -8.06 5.04
CA SER A 57 0.04 -7.60 5.31
C SER A 57 0.98 -8.75 5.71
N HIS A 58 0.54 -9.71 6.53
CA HIS A 58 1.36 -10.89 6.85
C HIS A 58 1.64 -11.74 5.61
N SER A 59 0.61 -11.95 4.77
CA SER A 59 0.74 -12.74 3.55
C SER A 59 1.74 -12.15 2.55
N ILE A 60 1.91 -10.83 2.55
CA ILE A 60 2.89 -10.12 1.71
C ILE A 60 4.27 -10.05 2.40
N GLN A 61 4.32 -10.02 3.73
CA GLN A 61 5.55 -9.93 4.51
C GLN A 61 6.47 -11.15 4.33
N ASP A 62 5.89 -12.35 4.24
CA ASP A 62 6.63 -13.61 4.11
C ASP A 62 7.50 -13.71 2.84
N LYS A 63 7.27 -12.84 1.85
CA LYS A 63 8.09 -12.75 0.63
C LYS A 63 9.32 -11.84 0.76
N ASN A 64 9.66 -11.35 1.97
CA ASN A 64 10.75 -10.38 2.18
C ASN A 64 10.56 -9.09 1.35
N ILE A 65 9.30 -8.74 1.10
CA ILE A 65 8.89 -7.55 0.33
C ILE A 65 8.99 -6.28 1.19
N VAL A 66 8.86 -6.41 2.51
CA VAL A 66 8.92 -5.27 3.44
C VAL A 66 10.36 -5.10 3.92
N ASN A 67 11.06 -4.16 3.31
CA ASN A 67 12.38 -3.70 3.76
C ASN A 67 12.24 -2.55 4.77
N SER A 68 13.31 -2.27 5.52
CA SER A 68 13.39 -1.07 6.36
C SER A 68 13.20 0.23 5.58
N THR A 69 13.36 0.19 4.24
CA THR A 69 13.06 1.30 3.34
C THR A 69 11.61 1.76 3.43
N GLY A 70 10.63 0.87 3.62
CA GLY A 70 9.24 1.27 3.82
C GLY A 70 9.05 2.14 5.06
N MET A 71 9.77 1.83 6.14
CA MET A 71 9.75 2.63 7.36
C MET A 71 10.50 3.96 7.19
N LEU A 72 11.64 3.95 6.49
CA LEU A 72 12.38 5.17 6.18
C LEU A 72 11.59 6.14 5.29
N LEU A 73 10.79 5.63 4.35
CA LEU A 73 9.91 6.46 3.53
C LEU A 73 8.75 7.02 4.37
N ALA A 74 8.19 6.25 5.30
CA ALA A 74 7.20 6.76 6.24
C ALA A 74 7.78 7.86 7.16
N ASP A 75 9.04 7.73 7.58
CA ASP A 75 9.74 8.77 8.33
C ASP A 75 9.92 10.04 7.48
N CYS A 76 10.18 9.90 6.17
CA CYS A 76 10.26 11.05 5.26
C CYS A 76 8.89 11.74 5.11
N ASP A 77 7.81 10.99 4.96
CA ASP A 77 6.44 11.54 4.91
C ASP A 77 6.07 12.27 6.20
N MET A 78 6.47 11.72 7.35
CA MET A 78 6.31 12.38 8.65
C MET A 78 7.07 13.71 8.69
N LEU A 79 8.32 13.73 8.22
CA LEU A 79 9.13 14.96 8.17
C LEU A 79 8.51 16.00 7.21
N ASP A 80 7.96 15.58 6.08
CA ASP A 80 7.22 16.46 5.17
C ASP A 80 5.96 17.03 5.82
N TYR A 81 5.20 16.22 6.57
CA TYR A 81 4.03 16.68 7.33
C TYR A 81 4.40 17.72 8.40
N LEU A 82 5.55 17.56 9.05
CA LEU A 82 6.07 18.50 10.06
C LEU A 82 6.70 19.77 9.44
N GLY A 83 6.69 19.92 8.11
CA GLY A 83 7.30 21.05 7.40
C GLY A 83 8.83 20.99 7.34
N CYS A 84 9.43 19.86 7.69
CA CYS A 84 10.87 19.62 7.69
C CYS A 84 11.39 19.13 6.33
N TYR A 85 10.94 19.77 5.24
CA TYR A 85 11.18 19.34 3.84
C TYR A 85 12.66 19.09 3.50
N ARG A 86 13.56 19.91 4.07
CA ARG A 86 15.01 19.77 3.84
C ARG A 86 15.54 18.44 4.37
N TYR A 87 15.09 18.02 5.55
CA TYR A 87 15.50 16.76 6.15
C TYR A 87 14.87 15.56 5.44
N ALA A 88 13.59 15.66 5.07
CA ALA A 88 12.92 14.66 4.26
C ALA A 88 13.65 14.42 2.93
N THR A 89 13.95 15.50 2.19
CA THR A 89 14.65 15.42 0.90
C THR A 89 16.07 14.86 1.04
N MET A 90 16.81 15.29 2.07
CA MET A 90 18.16 14.80 2.35
C MET A 90 18.22 13.28 2.58
N ILE A 91 17.15 12.69 3.14
CA ILE A 91 17.06 11.25 3.39
C ILE A 91 16.48 10.54 2.16
N GLN A 92 15.43 11.09 1.55
CA GLN A 92 14.69 10.47 0.45
C GLN A 92 15.52 10.36 -0.84
N GLU A 93 16.29 11.38 -1.21
CA GLU A 93 17.11 11.39 -2.44
C GLU A 93 18.15 10.26 -2.50
N PRO A 94 19.04 10.09 -1.50
CA PRO A 94 20.03 9.02 -1.53
C PRO A 94 19.38 7.64 -1.45
N VAL A 95 18.33 7.48 -0.64
CA VAL A 95 17.57 6.22 -0.54
C VAL A 95 17.00 5.86 -1.91
N THR A 96 16.27 6.78 -2.55
CA THR A 96 15.69 6.57 -3.88
C THR A 96 16.76 6.29 -4.94
N LYS A 97 17.93 6.95 -4.86
CA LYS A 97 19.05 6.71 -5.77
C LYS A 97 19.62 5.29 -5.61
N VAL A 98 19.84 4.84 -4.38
CA VAL A 98 20.30 3.47 -4.07
C VAL A 98 19.32 2.44 -4.62
N LEU A 99 18.02 2.66 -4.40
CA LEU A 99 16.97 1.80 -4.93
C LEU A 99 16.96 1.75 -6.47
N LYS A 100 17.30 2.84 -7.16
CA LYS A 100 17.38 2.85 -8.64
C LYS A 100 18.63 2.15 -9.19
N THR A 101 19.74 2.15 -8.45
CA THR A 101 21.04 1.60 -8.93
C THR A 101 21.16 0.07 -8.93
N LYS A 102 20.19 -0.69 -8.41
CA LYS A 102 20.12 -2.18 -8.39
C LYS A 102 21.33 -2.94 -7.79
N LYS A 103 22.35 -2.26 -7.27
CA LYS A 103 23.58 -2.88 -6.73
C LYS A 103 23.42 -3.55 -5.35
N LEU A 104 22.41 -3.16 -4.59
CA LEU A 104 22.10 -3.65 -3.24
C LEU A 104 20.58 -3.76 -3.11
N HIS A 105 19.97 -4.74 -3.76
CA HIS A 105 18.53 -4.98 -3.66
C HIS A 105 18.23 -6.25 -2.88
N THR A 106 17.40 -6.11 -1.84
CA THR A 106 16.54 -7.20 -1.40
C THR A 106 15.45 -7.45 -2.46
N PRO A 107 14.91 -8.67 -2.60
CA PRO A 107 14.31 -9.19 -3.85
C PRO A 107 13.14 -8.42 -4.49
N PHE A 108 12.54 -7.40 -3.85
CA PHE A 108 11.33 -6.73 -4.36
C PHE A 108 11.27 -5.23 -4.01
N VAL A 109 12.11 -4.40 -4.66
CA VAL A 109 11.99 -2.92 -4.59
C VAL A 109 11.15 -2.34 -5.75
N ASP A 110 10.88 -3.10 -6.81
CA ASP A 110 10.36 -2.54 -8.06
C ASP A 110 8.81 -2.51 -8.17
N SER A 111 8.03 -2.87 -7.14
CA SER A 111 6.55 -2.99 -7.27
C SER A 111 5.68 -2.26 -6.23
N THR A 112 6.24 -1.47 -5.31
CA THR A 112 5.47 -0.70 -4.31
C THR A 112 5.59 0.81 -4.45
N SER A 113 5.82 1.30 -5.67
CA SER A 113 5.64 2.72 -5.99
C SER A 113 4.15 3.11 -5.96
N PHE A 114 3.49 2.99 -4.81
CA PHE A 114 2.20 3.61 -4.48
C PHE A 114 2.38 5.11 -4.18
N TYR A 115 3.26 5.79 -4.92
CA TYR A 115 3.30 7.24 -5.01
C TYR A 115 2.98 7.64 -6.45
N HIS A 116 1.72 7.45 -6.83
CA HIS A 116 1.11 8.41 -7.75
C HIS A 116 0.88 9.68 -6.94
N ARG A 117 1.87 10.59 -6.92
CA ARG A 117 1.57 12.00 -6.65
C ARG A 117 0.56 12.42 -7.73
N CYS A 118 -0.62 12.87 -7.30
CA CYS A 118 -1.50 13.68 -8.13
C CYS A 118 -0.75 14.90 -8.66
#